data_AF-A0A059A9Y2-F1
#
_entry.id   AF-A0A059A9Y2-F1
#
_cell.length_a   1.000
_cell.length_b   1.000
_cell.length_c   1.000
_cell.angle_alpha   90.00
_cell.angle_beta   90.00
_cell.angle_gamma   90.00
#
_symmetry.space_group_name_H-M   'P 1'
#
loop_
_entity.id
_entity.type
_entity.pdbx_description
1 polymer ?
#
loop_
_entity_poly.entity_id
_entity_poly.type
_entity_poly.pdbx_seq_one_letter_code
_entity_poly.pdbx_strand_id
1 'polypeptide(L)' 'MELIDESVCAAFMESQAKRCIQLGLLCVQKFLANRPTMSSVVFMLANEGAALPLTKEPNFFVERTSVAQLHT' A
#
# COMPACT_ATOMS: atom_id res chain seq x y z
N MET A 1 -0.14 -14.81 -6.86
CA MET A 1 -0.18 -14.94 -5.39
C MET A 1 1.22 -15.00 -4.75
N GLU A 2 2.28 -14.65 -5.47
CA GLU A 2 3.68 -14.76 -4.98
C GLU A 2 4.04 -13.78 -3.85
N LEU A 3 3.11 -12.90 -3.45
CA LEU A 3 3.30 -11.88 -2.42
C LEU A 3 2.65 -12.25 -1.08
N ILE A 4 1.88 -13.34 -1.02
CA ILE A 4 1.21 -13.78 0.21
C ILE A 4 2.07 -14.88 0.82
N ASP A 5 2.45 -14.70 2.09
CA ASP A 5 3.17 -15.72 2.84
C ASP A 5 2.33 -17.01 2.95
N GLU A 6 2.97 -18.16 2.75
CA GLU A 6 2.30 -19.46 2.78
C GLU A 6 1.58 -19.74 4.12
N SER A 7 2.09 -19.21 5.23
CA SER A 7 1.45 -19.34 6.55
C SER A 7 0.11 -18.59 6.65
N VAL A 8 -0.13 -17.63 5.76
CA VAL A 8 -1.36 -16.82 5.69
C VAL A 8 -2.37 -17.40 4.70
N CYS A 9 -1.94 -18.23 3.75
CA CYS A 9 -2.77 -18.76 2.66
C CYS A 9 -3.95 -19.64 3.13
N ALA A 10 -3.86 -20.30 4.28
CA ALA A 10 -4.92 -21.20 4.76
C ALA A 10 -6.24 -20.49 5.10
N ALA A 11 -6.22 -19.17 5.32
CA ALA A 11 -7.37 -18.38 5.76
C ALA A 11 -7.80 -17.29 4.76
N PHE A 12 -7.06 -17.08 3.67
CA PHE A 12 -7.22 -15.89 2.84
C PHE A 12 -7.99 -16.14 1.54
N MET A 13 -9.10 -15.42 1.35
CA MET A 13 -9.72 -15.28 0.03
C MET A 13 -8.84 -14.39 -0.85
N GLU A 14 -8.58 -14.81 -2.09
CA GLU A 14 -7.73 -14.06 -3.03
C GLU A 14 -8.19 -12.61 -3.22
N SER A 15 -9.50 -12.37 -3.19
CA SER A 15 -10.12 -11.04 -3.26
C SER A 15 -9.71 -10.16 -2.09
N GLN A 16 -9.76 -10.68 -0.86
CA GLN A 16 -9.34 -9.97 0.34
C GLN A 16 -7.84 -9.68 0.30
N ALA A 17 -7.02 -10.61 -0.20
CA ALA A 17 -5.57 -10.40 -0.30
C ALA A 17 -5.24 -9.26 -1.25
N LYS A 18 -5.80 -9.29 -2.46
CA LYS A 18 -5.64 -8.21 -3.46
C LYS A 18 -6.07 -6.87 -2.89
N ARG A 19 -7.18 -6.86 -2.16
CA ARG A 19 -7.74 -5.67 -1.51
C ARG A 19 -6.80 -5.11 -0.44
N CYS A 20 -6.29 -5.96 0.44
CA CYS A 20 -5.32 -5.59 1.48
C CYS A 20 -4.02 -5.04 0.89
N ILE A 21 -3.50 -5.67 -0.18
CA ILE A 21 -2.30 -5.20 -0.89
C ILE A 21 -2.56 -3.80 -1.46
N GLN A 22 -3.66 -3.61 -2.20
CA GLN A 22 -4.01 -2.31 -2.79
C GLN A 22 -4.19 -1.21 -1.73
N LEU A 23 -4.88 -1.53 -0.63
CA LEU A 23 -5.05 -0.60 0.49
C LEU A 23 -3.73 -0.26 1.19
N GLY A 24 -2.88 -1.26 1.44
CA GLY A 24 -1.55 -1.07 2.00
C GLY A 24 -0.70 -0.11 1.16
N LEU A 25 -0.75 -0.28 -0.17
CA LEU A 25 -0.09 0.60 -1.13
C LEU A 25 -0.64 2.03 -1.15
N LEU A 26 -1.94 2.24 -0.87
CA LEU A 26 -2.53 3.58 -0.73
C LEU A 26 -2.05 4.28 0.56
N CYS A 27 -1.86 3.53 1.64
CA CYS A 27 -1.41 4.07 2.93
C CYS A 27 0.04 4.60 2.91
N VAL A 28 0.89 4.05 2.04
CA VAL A 28 2.32 4.41 1.96
C VAL A 28 2.64 5.38 0.81
N GLN A 29 1.63 6.01 0.22
CA GLN A 29 1.82 6.98 -0.87
C GLN A 29 2.74 8.14 -0.45
N LYS A 30 3.58 8.60 -1.38
CA LYS A 30 4.55 9.69 -1.15
C LYS A 30 3.88 10.96 -0.63
N PHE A 31 2.80 11.38 -1.28
CA PHE A 31 2.07 12.59 -0.91
C PHE A 31 0.98 12.26 0.12
N LEU A 32 1.00 12.98 1.25
CA LEU A 32 0.01 12.83 2.33
C LEU A 32 -1.44 12.97 1.82
N ALA A 33 -1.67 13.88 0.88
CA ALA A 33 -3.00 14.09 0.29
C ALA A 33 -3.56 12.87 -0.48
N ASN A 34 -2.71 11.92 -0.87
CA ASN A 34 -3.14 10.67 -1.51
C ASN A 34 -3.35 9.52 -0.51
N ARG A 35 -2.99 9.70 0.76
CA ARG A 35 -3.17 8.66 1.78
C ARG A 35 -4.62 8.68 2.27
N PRO A 36 -5.29 7.52 2.38
CA PRO A 36 -6.64 7.46 2.91
C PRO A 36 -6.65 7.82 4.41
N THR A 37 -7.78 8.36 4.87
CA THR A 37 -8.02 8.49 6.31
C THR A 37 -8.23 7.11 6.94
N MET A 38 -7.94 6.95 8.24
CA MET A 38 -8.18 5.68 8.94
C MET A 38 -9.65 5.24 8.87
N SER A 39 -10.59 6.19 8.94
CA SER A 39 -12.02 5.90 8.73
C SER A 39 -12.30 5.35 7.34
N SER A 40 -11.66 5.90 6.29
CA SER A 40 -11.79 5.38 4.92
C SER A 40 -11.19 3.98 4.81
N VAL A 41 -10.05 3.70 5.46
CA VAL A 41 -9.43 2.37 5.47
C VAL A 41 -10.37 1.34 6.11
N VAL A 42 -10.91 1.63 7.29
CA VAL A 42 -11.86 0.74 7.97
C VAL A 42 -13.10 0.51 7.11
N PHE A 43 -13.67 1.56 6.53
CA PHE A 43 -14.82 1.43 5.62
C PHE A 43 -14.51 0.53 4.42
N MET A 44 -13.35 0.73 3.79
CA MET A 44 -12.94 -0.07 2.63
C MET A 44 -12.67 -1.53 3.00
N LEU A 45 -12.14 -1.82 4.19
CA LEU A 45 -11.94 -3.20 4.65
C LEU A 45 -13.26 -3.88 5.03
N ALA A 46 -14.17 -3.17 5.68
CA ALA A 46 -15.45 -3.71 6.13
C ALA A 46 -16.45 -3.93 4.99
N ASN A 47 -16.30 -3.21 3.87
CA ASN A 47 -17.22 -3.28 2.75
C ASN A 47 -16.53 -3.83 1.49
N GLU A 48 -16.68 -5.13 1.23
CA GLU A 48 -16.03 -5.82 0.09
C GLU A 48 -16.38 -5.20 -1.27
N GLY A 49 -17.59 -4.64 -1.41
CA GLY A 49 -18.06 -3.99 -2.64
C GLY A 49 -17.59 -2.54 -2.83
N ALA A 50 -16.89 -1.93 -1.85
CA ALA A 50 -16.39 -0.57 -2.02
C ALA A 50 -15.26 -0.54 -3.06
N ALA A 51 -15.34 0.38 -4.03
CA ALA A 51 -14.27 0.59 -4.99
C ALA A 51 -13.03 1.15 -4.30
N LEU A 52 -11.87 0.55 -4.59
CA LEU A 52 -10.58 1.10 -4.16
C LEU A 52 -10.06 2.06 -5.23
N PRO A 53 -9.59 3.26 -4.85
CA PRO A 53 -8.92 4.14 -5.80
C PRO A 53 -7.65 3.47 -6.34
N LEU A 54 -7.35 3.69 -7.62
CA LEU A 54 -6.14 3.15 -8.22
C LEU A 54 -4.92 3.73 -7.50
N THR A 55 -4.01 2.87 -7.06
CA THR A 55 -2.72 3.30 -6.54
C THR A 55 -1.98 4.02 -7.67
N LYS A 56 -1.62 5.29 -7.45
CA LYS A 56 -0.65 5.95 -8.32
C LYS A 56 0.65 5.16 -8.25
N GLU A 57 1.41 5.15 -9.35
CA GLU A 57 2.66 4.38 -9.40
C GLU A 57 3.50 4.65 -8.16
N PRO A 58 3.98 3.59 -7.47
CA PRO A 58 4.87 3.77 -6.37
C PRO A 58 6.13 4.41 -6.93
N ASN A 59 6.27 5.73 -6.74
CA ASN A 59 7.54 6.39 -7.01
C ASN A 59 8.56 5.72 -6.09
N PHE A 60 9.32 4.79 -6.66
CA PHE A 60 10.36 4.04 -6.00
C PHE A 60 11.23 5.05 -5.25
N PHE A 61 11.33 4.89 -3.93
CA PHE A 61 12.23 5.69 -3.10
C PHE A 61 13.67 5.33 -3.50
N VAL A 62 14.19 5.93 -4.56
CA VAL A 62 15.62 6.02 -4.83
C VAL A 62 16.06 7.42 -4.46
N GLU A 63 16.13 7.69 -3.17
CA GLU A 63 17.04 8.72 -2.67
C GLU A 63 17.96 8.06 -1.64
N ARG A 64 18.88 7.23 -2.15
CA ARG A 64 20.11 6.94 -1.43
C ARG A 64 21.04 8.13 -1.63
N THR A 65 20.77 9.24 -0.94
CA THR A 65 21.81 10.25 -0.72
C THR A 65 22.81 9.63 0.25
N SER A 66 23.85 8.98 -0.29
CA SER A 66 25.10 8.83 0.45
C SER A 66 25.61 10.24 0.70
N VAL A 67 25.43 10.73 1.93
CA VAL A 67 26.01 12.01 2.37
C VAL A 67 27.52 11.82 2.48
N ALA A 68 28.20 12.03 1.36
CA ALA A 68 29.62 12.33 1.20
C ALA A 68 29.76 12.72 -0.29
N GLN A 69 30.01 13.96 -0.70
CA GLN A 69 30.64 15.10 -0.05
C GLN A 69 29.97 16.38 -0.56
N LEU A 70 29.52 17.24 0.35
CA LEU A 70 29.42 18.68 0.10
C LEU A 70 30.45 19.33 1.01
N HIS A 71 31.63 19.58 0.47
CA HIS A 71 32.50 20.63 0.97
C HIS A 71 33.41 21.12 -0.16
N THR A 72 33.12 22.36 -0.56
CA THR A 72 33.94 23.34 -1.31
C THR A 72 34.48 22.94 -2.69
#